data_AF-A0A8C8IER5-F1
#
_entry.id   AF-A0A8C8IER5-F1
#
_cell.length_a   1.000
_cell.length_b   1.000
_cell.length_c   1.000
_cell.angle_alpha   90.00
_cell.angle_beta   90.00
_cell.angle_gamma   90.00
#
_symmetry.space_group_name_H-M   'P 1'
#
loop_
_entity.id
_entity.type
_entity.pdbx_description
1 polymer ?
#
loop_
_entity_poly.entity_id
_entity_poly.type
_entity_poly.pdbx_seq_one_letter_code
_entity_poly.pdbx_strand_id
1 'polypeptide(L)'
;MKTTCLALGLLLLTVFHSYATPLGLQTSPESCCFHFLKVSVPHKKIVSIQKTHSGCPLPAFVVKTVKGKLICFQLSERWVQKAFNQGIESSSHP
;
A
#
# COMPACT_ATOMS: atom_id res chain seq x y z
N MET A 1 -25.01 19.51 -33.83
CA MET A 1 -24.29 18.23 -34.02
C MET A 1 -22.78 18.28 -33.72
N LYS A 2 -22.19 19.45 -33.39
CA LYS A 2 -20.73 19.59 -33.14
C LYS A 2 -20.37 19.60 -31.64
N THR A 3 -21.27 20.12 -30.81
CA THR A 3 -21.07 20.30 -29.36
C THR A 3 -21.29 19.03 -28.55
N THR A 4 -22.11 18.10 -29.05
CA THR A 4 -22.45 16.85 -28.37
C THR A 4 -21.28 15.87 -28.32
N CYS A 5 -20.43 15.84 -29.35
CA CYS A 5 -19.22 15.01 -29.37
C CYS A 5 -18.18 15.48 -28.33
N LEU A 6 -18.06 16.79 -28.14
CA LEU A 6 -17.12 17.37 -27.17
C LEU A 6 -17.55 17.09 -25.73
N ALA A 7 -18.85 17.21 -25.44
CA ALA A 7 -19.40 16.90 -24.12
C ALA A 7 -19.25 15.41 -23.75
N LEU A 8 -19.46 14.51 -24.72
CA LEU A 8 -19.32 13.07 -24.50
C LEU A 8 -17.85 12.66 -24.30
N GLY A 9 -16.93 13.27 -25.05
CA GLY A 9 -15.49 13.06 -24.87
C GLY A 9 -14.99 13.51 -23.49
N LEU A 10 -15.49 14.63 -22.98
CA LEU A 10 -15.12 15.14 -21.66
C LEU A 10 -15.64 14.25 -20.52
N LEU A 11 -16.84 13.67 -20.67
CA LEU A 11 -17.43 12.76 -19.68
C LEU A 11 -16.67 11.42 -19.57
N LEU A 12 -16.09 10.94 -20.67
CA LEU A 12 -15.30 9.70 -20.67
C LEU A 12 -13.95 9.86 -19.95
N LEU A 13 -13.34 11.06 -20.02
CA LEU A 13 -12.06 11.36 -19.35
C LEU A 13 -12.19 11.40 -17.82
N THR A 14 -13.31 11.91 -17.28
CA THR A 14 -13.54 11.98 -15.82
C THR A 14 -13.77 10.60 -15.20
N VAL A 15 -14.42 9.70 -15.94
CA VAL A 15 -14.64 8.31 -15.54
C VAL A 15 -13.32 7.52 -15.55
N PHE A 16 -12.41 7.78 -16.52
CA PHE A 16 -11.11 7.10 -16.56
C PHE A 16 -10.18 7.48 -15.39
N HIS A 17 -10.24 8.74 -14.94
CA HIS A 17 -9.52 9.18 -13.73
C HIS A 17 -10.06 8.56 -12.43
N SER A 18 -11.33 8.16 -12.40
CA SER A 18 -11.95 7.54 -11.21
C SER A 18 -11.70 6.03 -11.13
N TYR A 19 -11.20 5.40 -12.21
CA TYR A 19 -10.65 4.03 -12.20
C TYR A 19 -9.17 3.97 -11.81
N ALA A 20 -8.65 4.99 -11.12
CA ALA A 20 -7.45 4.84 -10.30
C ALA A 20 -7.76 3.91 -9.11
N THR A 21 -8.00 2.64 -9.41
CA THR A 21 -7.80 1.55 -8.46
C THR A 21 -6.39 1.75 -7.94
N PRO A 22 -6.14 1.87 -6.62
CA PRO A 22 -4.79 1.82 -6.10
C PRO A 22 -4.30 0.38 -6.30
N LEU A 23 -3.89 0.07 -7.53
CA LEU A 23 -3.18 -1.14 -7.89
C LEU A 23 -1.86 -1.07 -7.15
N GLY A 24 -1.88 -1.73 -5.99
CA GLY A 24 -0.80 -1.95 -5.05
C GLY A 24 0.52 -1.29 -5.44
N LEU A 25 0.72 -0.10 -4.89
CA LEU A 25 2.00 0.51 -4.51
C LEU A 25 3.22 -0.23 -5.10
N GLN A 26 3.43 -0.11 -6.40
CA GLN A 26 4.65 -0.59 -7.03
C GLN A 26 5.74 0.43 -6.77
N THR A 27 6.57 0.07 -5.79
CA THR A 27 8.04 0.23 -5.83
C THR A 27 8.59 1.64 -6.03
N SER A 28 8.64 2.39 -4.93
CA SER A 28 9.78 3.23 -4.59
C SER A 28 9.99 3.15 -3.07
N PRO A 29 11.22 3.14 -2.54
CA PRO A 29 11.48 3.21 -1.09
C PRO A 29 10.84 4.45 -0.41
N GLU A 30 10.33 5.40 -1.20
CA GLU A 30 9.61 6.60 -0.79
C GLU A 30 8.07 6.41 -0.69
N SER A 31 7.53 5.19 -0.69
CA SER A 31 6.08 5.01 -0.71
C SER A 31 5.44 5.03 0.69
N CYS A 32 4.83 6.15 1.04
CA CYS A 32 4.02 6.27 2.26
C CYS A 32 2.69 5.51 2.16
N CYS A 33 2.17 5.07 3.32
CA CYS A 33 0.89 4.40 3.43
C CYS A 33 -0.23 5.40 3.73
N PHE A 34 -1.30 5.37 2.93
CA PHE A 34 -2.53 6.16 3.17
C PHE A 34 -3.77 5.28 3.37
N HIS A 35 -3.63 3.98 3.18
CA HIS A 35 -4.71 3.01 3.34
C HIS A 35 -4.21 1.81 4.13
N PHE A 36 -5.05 1.28 5.02
CA PHE A 36 -4.66 0.25 5.97
C PHE A 36 -5.61 -0.94 5.91
N LEU A 37 -5.04 -2.14 5.91
CA LEU A 37 -5.81 -3.37 6.06
C LEU A 37 -5.96 -3.70 7.55
N LYS A 38 -7.12 -4.17 7.97
CA LYS A 38 -7.37 -4.63 9.36
C LYS A 38 -7.30 -6.16 9.50
N VAL A 39 -7.17 -6.87 8.39
CA VAL A 39 -7.16 -8.33 8.37
C VAL A 39 -5.73 -8.83 8.57
N SER A 40 -5.54 -9.76 9.50
CA SER A 40 -4.23 -10.34 9.79
C SER A 40 -3.73 -11.21 8.64
N VAL A 41 -2.43 -11.12 8.36
CA VAL A 41 -1.75 -12.00 7.40
C VAL A 41 -1.13 -13.17 8.17
N PRO A 42 -1.45 -14.43 7.82
CA PRO A 42 -0.82 -15.58 8.44
C PRO A 42 0.70 -15.52 8.27
N HIS A 43 1.47 -15.78 9.35
CA HIS A 43 2.94 -15.66 9.34
C HIS A 43 3.61 -16.43 8.20
N LYS A 44 3.09 -17.61 7.85
CA LYS A 44 3.59 -18.44 6.74
C LYS A 44 3.53 -17.77 5.36
N LYS A 45 2.76 -16.68 5.23
CA LYS A 45 2.58 -15.91 4.00
C LYS A 45 3.33 -14.57 4.02
N ILE A 46 4.04 -14.28 5.11
CA ILE A 46 4.84 -13.07 5.27
C ILE A 46 6.27 -13.36 4.79
N VAL A 47 6.77 -12.53 3.88
CA VAL A 47 8.16 -12.57 3.40
C VAL A 47 9.01 -11.60 4.21
N SER A 48 8.50 -10.38 4.41
CA SER A 48 9.20 -9.37 5.18
C SER A 48 8.24 -8.32 5.71
N ILE A 49 8.64 -7.67 6.79
CA ILE A 49 7.94 -6.52 7.38
C ILE A 49 8.96 -5.38 7.48
N GLN A 50 8.54 -4.19 7.03
CA GLN A 50 9.34 -2.96 7.11
C GLN A 50 8.51 -1.84 7.70
N LYS A 51 9.16 -0.86 8.33
CA LYS A 51 8.49 0.40 8.68
C LYS A 51 8.58 1.36 7.49
N THR A 52 7.55 2.18 7.32
CA THR A 52 7.64 3.33 6.39
C THR A 52 8.71 4.31 6.85
N HIS A 53 9.25 5.09 5.91
CA HIS A 53 10.21 6.15 6.20
C HIS A 53 9.64 7.17 7.21
N SER A 54 10.52 7.80 8.01
CA SER A 54 10.14 8.78 9.04
C SER A 54 9.50 10.05 8.46
N GLY A 55 9.77 10.36 7.19
CA GLY A 55 9.14 11.46 6.47
C GLY A 55 7.67 11.23 6.09
N CYS A 56 7.12 10.03 6.32
CA CYS A 56 5.73 9.76 6.03
C CYS A 56 4.80 10.38 7.09
N PRO A 57 3.71 11.06 6.67
CA PRO A 57 2.77 11.68 7.61
C PRO A 57 2.02 10.64 8.46
N LEU A 58 1.86 9.43 7.92
CA LEU A 58 1.22 8.31 8.59
C LEU A 58 2.24 7.17 8.72
N PRO A 59 2.79 6.96 9.93
CA PRO A 59 3.76 5.90 10.13
C PRO A 59 3.06 4.53 10.10
N ALA A 60 3.67 3.57 9.42
CA ALA A 60 3.03 2.29 9.14
C ALA A 60 4.04 1.14 9.03
N PHE A 61 3.52 -0.08 9.10
CA PHE A 61 4.23 -1.28 8.67
C PHE A 61 3.82 -1.65 7.25
N VAL A 62 4.79 -1.98 6.41
CA VAL A 62 4.61 -2.54 5.08
C VAL A 62 4.97 -4.02 5.14
N VAL A 63 3.98 -4.88 4.93
CA VAL A 63 4.14 -6.33 4.91
C VAL A 63 4.23 -6.80 3.46
N LYS A 64 5.35 -7.39 3.08
CA LYS A 64 5.50 -8.11 1.81
C LYS A 64 5.04 -9.54 2.00
N THR A 65 4.09 -9.97 1.18
CA THR A 65 3.59 -11.34 1.19
C THR A 65 4.36 -12.23 0.21
N VAL A 66 4.26 -13.56 0.36
CA VAL A 66 4.82 -14.55 -0.57
C VAL A 66 4.30 -14.40 -2.00
N LYS A 67 3.12 -13.77 -2.17
CA LYS A 67 2.56 -13.44 -3.48
C LYS A 67 3.10 -12.13 -4.06
N GLY A 68 4.12 -11.52 -3.45
CA GLY A 68 4.69 -10.24 -3.85
C GLY A 68 3.84 -9.01 -3.51
N LYS A 69 2.65 -9.18 -2.91
CA LYS A 69 1.80 -8.04 -2.52
C LYS A 69 2.39 -7.31 -1.33
N LEU A 70 2.42 -5.98 -1.41
CA LEU A 70 2.72 -5.07 -0.30
C LEU A 70 1.41 -4.63 0.35
N ILE A 71 1.32 -4.79 1.66
CA ILE A 71 0.12 -4.47 2.43
C ILE A 71 0.51 -3.55 3.59
N CYS A 72 -0.14 -2.41 3.67
CA CYS A 72 0.04 -1.43 4.73
C CYS A 72 -0.81 -1.76 5.95
N PHE A 73 -0.19 -1.68 7.13
CA PHE A 73 -0.81 -1.82 8.43
C PHE A 73 -0.44 -0.66 9.33
N GLN A 74 -1.35 -0.23 10.19
CA GLN A 74 -1.05 0.80 11.17
C GLN A 74 -0.01 0.28 12.19
N LEU A 75 0.82 1.18 12.73
CA LEU A 75 1.76 0.81 13.80
C LEU A 75 1.07 0.26 15.06
N SER A 76 -0.21 0.59 15.26
CA SER A 76 -1.06 0.10 16.36
C SER A 76 -1.50 -1.36 16.20
N GLU A 77 -1.30 -1.98 15.04
CA GLU A 77 -1.69 -3.37 14.79
C GLU A 77 -0.77 -4.33 15.56
N ARG A 78 -1.25 -4.81 16.71
CA ARG A 78 -0.47 -5.63 17.66
C ARG A 78 0.13 -6.87 17.04
N TRP A 79 -0.58 -7.53 16.11
CA TRP A 79 -0.07 -8.75 15.47
C TRP A 79 1.12 -8.45 14.55
N VAL A 80 1.10 -7.30 13.85
CA VAL A 80 2.21 -6.88 12.98
C VAL A 80 3.41 -6.49 13.80
N GLN A 81 3.19 -5.74 14.88
CA GLN A 81 4.25 -5.38 15.83
C GLN A 81 4.91 -6.62 16.44
N LYS A 82 4.09 -7.62 16.82
CA LYS A 82 4.61 -8.90 17.32
C LYS A 82 5.40 -9.63 16.25
N ALA A 83 4.89 -9.74 15.03
CA ALA A 83 5.56 -10.39 13.91
C ALA A 83 6.91 -9.71 13.56
N PHE A 84 6.95 -8.38 13.60
CA PHE A 84 8.16 -7.57 13.39
C PHE A 84 9.20 -7.84 14.48
N ASN A 85 8.80 -7.73 15.76
CA ASN A 85 9.67 -7.98 16.91
C ASN A 85 10.14 -9.45 17.01
N GLN A 86 9.40 -10.39 16.42
CA GLN A 86 9.75 -11.81 16.35
C GLN A 86 10.79 -12.13 15.27
N GLY A 87 11.37 -11.11 14.61
CA GLY A 87 12.47 -11.29 13.67
C GLY A 87 12.05 -11.44 12.21
N ILE A 88 10.79 -11.11 11.85
CA ILE A 88 10.39 -10.95 10.44
C ILE A 88 10.71 -9.51 9.94
N GLU A 89 11.60 -8.82 10.65
CA GLU A 89 12.15 -7.55 10.21
C GLU A 89 13.01 -7.78 8.97
N SER A 90 12.64 -7.13 7.87
CA SER A 90 13.53 -7.04 6.71
C SER A 90 14.73 -6.23 7.17
N SER A 91 15.91 -6.83 7.20
CA SER A 91 17.17 -6.11 7.40
C SER A 91 17.27 -4.97 6.39
N SER A 92 16.86 -3.76 6.77
CA SER A 92 17.24 -2.54 6.07
C SER A 92 18.66 -2.23 6.52
N HIS A 93 19.60 -2.59 5.65
CA HIS A 93 21.01 -2.21 5.70
C HIS A 93 21.16 -0.66 5.64
N PRO A 94 22.35 -0.14 6.01
CA PRO A 94 22.58 1.11 6.74
C PRO A 94 22.17 2.41 6.03
#